data_AF-A0A7Y9KLQ4-F1
#
_entry.id   AF-A0A7Y9KLQ4-F1
#
_cell.length_a   1.000
_cell.length_b   1.000
_cell.length_c   1.000
_cell.angle_alpha   90.00
_cell.angle_beta   90.00
_cell.angle_gamma   90.00
#
_symmetry.space_group_name_H-M   'P 1'
#
loop_
_entity.id
_entity.type
_entity.pdbx_description
1 polymer ?
#
loop_
_entity_poly.entity_id
_entity_poly.type
_entity_poly.pdbx_seq_one_letter_code
_entity_poly.pdbx_strand_id
1 'polypeptide(L)' 'MRVPTYHSINQSDPDVHHNHNDCPSGQQIPAYNRRPGTNGWPLCRHCASM' A
#
# COMPACT_ATOMS: atom_id res chain seq x y z
N MET A 1 -1.73 9.18 8.40
CA MET A 1 -2.26 8.42 9.55
C MET A 1 -2.07 6.93 9.29
N ARG A 2 -1.68 6.17 10.33
CA ARG A 2 -1.49 4.72 10.22
C ARG A 2 -2.84 4.01 10.08
N VAL A 3 -2.92 3.06 9.16
CA VAL A 3 -4.10 2.27 8.83
C VAL A 3 -3.75 0.78 8.76
N PRO A 4 -4.74 -0.13 8.79
CA PRO A 4 -4.49 -1.55 8.53
C PRO A 4 -3.69 -1.73 7.24
N THR A 5 -2.80 -2.72 7.22
CA THR A 5 -1.95 -2.96 6.06
C THR A 5 -2.80 -3.33 4.85
N TYR A 6 -2.43 -2.77 3.70
CA TYR A 6 -3.05 -3.09 2.42
C TYR A 6 -2.01 -3.10 1.31
N HIS A 7 -2.29 -3.80 0.23
CA HIS A 7 -1.46 -3.84 -0.97
C HIS A 7 -2.34 -3.67 -2.21
N SER A 8 -1.73 -3.34 -3.34
CA SER A 8 -2.44 -3.34 -4.62
C SER A 8 -2.52 -4.76 -5.18
N ILE A 9 -3.66 -5.13 -5.77
CA ILE A 9 -3.78 -6.36 -6.58
C ILE A 9 -3.50 -6.12 -8.06
N ASN A 10 -3.29 -4.87 -8.46
CA ASN A 10 -2.96 -4.57 -9.83
C ASN A 10 -1.51 -4.95 -10.10
N GLN A 11 -1.27 -5.81 -11.09
CA GLN A 11 0.07 -6.25 -11.48
C GLN A 11 0.94 -5.11 -12.05
N SER A 12 0.33 -3.99 -12.44
CA SER A 12 1.08 -2.79 -12.86
C SER A 12 1.60 -1.96 -11.68
N ASP A 13 1.06 -2.16 -10.48
CA ASP A 13 1.52 -1.47 -9.28
C ASP A 13 2.71 -2.22 -8.65
N PRO A 14 3.59 -1.54 -7.92
CA PRO A 14 4.72 -2.18 -7.25
C PRO A 14 4.25 -3.17 -6.18
N ASP A 15 4.98 -4.28 -6.07
CA ASP A 15 4.80 -5.31 -5.04
C ASP A 15 5.25 -4.80 -3.65
N VAL A 16 4.47 -3.90 -3.07
CA VAL A 16 4.68 -3.31 -1.75
C VAL A 16 3.37 -3.26 -0.98
N HIS A 17 3.47 -3.27 0.35
CA HIS A 17 2.34 -2.97 1.21
C HIS A 17 2.42 -1.55 1.78
N HIS A 18 1.25 -1.00 2.06
CA HIS A 18 1.05 0.30 2.66
C HIS A 18 0.40 0.12 4.02
N ASN A 19 0.80 0.95 4.97
CA ASN A 19 0.22 1.03 6.32
C ASN A 19 -0.19 2.47 6.67
N HIS A 20 -0.22 3.36 5.68
CA HIS A 20 -0.54 4.78 5.81
C HIS A 20 -1.57 5.18 4.74
N ASN A 21 -2.60 5.95 5.11
CA ASN A 21 -3.64 6.43 4.17
C ASN A 21 -3.25 7.70 3.41
N ASP A 22 -2.22 8.38 3.90
CA ASP A 22 -1.59 9.59 3.38
C ASP A 22 -0.32 9.28 2.57
N CYS A 23 -0.03 8.00 2.36
CA CYS A 23 1.04 7.58 1.48
C CYS A 23 0.71 7.97 0.03
N PRO A 24 1.56 8.76 -0.67
CA PRO A 24 1.25 9.26 -2.02
C PRO A 24 1.11 8.14 -3.05
N SER A 25 1.87 7.05 -2.92
CA SER A 25 1.69 5.85 -3.75
C SER A 25 0.46 5.05 -3.34
N GLY A 26 0.18 4.94 -2.04
CA GLY A 26 -1.04 4.30 -1.54
C GLY A 26 -2.33 4.99 -1.99
N GLN A 27 -2.31 6.32 -2.10
CA GLN A 27 -3.43 7.13 -2.58
C GLN A 27 -3.70 6.96 -4.08
N GLN A 28 -2.67 6.62 -4.87
CA GLN A 28 -2.81 6.33 -6.30
C GLN A 28 -3.48 4.97 -6.55
N ILE A 29 -3.41 4.04 -5.60
CA ILE A 29 -4.09 2.74 -5.71
C ILE A 29 -5.60 2.96 -5.56
N PRO A 30 -6.42 2.65 -6.57
CA PRO A 30 -7.88 2.74 -6.47
C PRO A 30 -8.41 1.84 -5.35
N ALA A 31 -9.44 2.28 -4.63
CA ALA A 31 -9.96 1.54 -3.48
C ALA A 31 -10.39 0.10 -3.82
N TYR A 32 -10.89 -0.15 -5.04
CA TYR A 32 -11.27 -1.49 -5.51
C TYR A 32 -10.07 -2.42 -5.77
N ASN A 33 -8.86 -1.86 -5.95
CA ASN A 33 -7.61 -2.61 -6.09
C ASN A 33 -6.89 -2.81 -4.75
N ARG A 34 -7.33 -2.16 -3.67
CA ARG A 34 -6.72 -2.33 -2.35
C ARG A 34 -7.21 -3.63 -1.74
N ARG A 35 -6.29 -4.53 -1.41
CA ARG A 35 -6.58 -5.70 -0.59
C ARG A 35 -5.94 -5.58 0.78
N PRO A 36 -6.64 -6.00 1.85
CA PRO A 36 -6.07 -6.03 3.17
C PRO A 36 -4.92 -7.05 3.25
N GLY A 37 -3.95 -6.76 4.12
CA GLY A 37 -2.77 -7.57 4.34
C GLY A 37 -1.54 -7.07 3.58
N THR A 38 -0.40 -7.73 3.83
CA THR A 38 0.89 -7.35 3.25
C THR A 38 1.25 -8.14 2.00
N ASN A 39 0.55 -9.26 1.73
CA ASN A 39 0.90 -10.23 0.69
C ASN A 39 2.34 -10.78 0.79
N GLY A 40 2.99 -10.66 1.95
CA GLY A 40 4.42 -10.96 2.11
C GLY A 40 5.35 -9.93 1.43
N TRP A 41 4.81 -8.86 0.88
CA TRP A 41 5.57 -7.82 0.20
C TRP A 41 6.24 -6.85 1.16
N PRO A 42 7.36 -6.22 0.76
CA PRO A 42 8.04 -5.22 1.57
C PRO A 42 7.16 -3.99 1.83
N LEU A 43 7.46 -3.26 2.91
CA LEU A 43 6.80 -1.99 3.20
C LEU A 43 7.18 -0.96 2.13
N CYS A 44 6.19 -0.20 1.65
CA CYS A 44 6.43 0.90 0.73
C CYS A 44 7.45 1.90 1.33
N ARG A 45 8.41 2.38 0.53
CA ARG A 45 9.44 3.32 1.01
C ARG A 45 8.86 4.60 1.61
N HIS A 46 7.79 5.13 1.01
CA HIS A 46 7.09 6.31 1.55
C HIS A 46 6.45 6.00 2.91
N CYS A 47 5.84 4.81 3.05
CA CYS A 47 5.29 4.36 4.32
C CYS A 47 6.36 4.07 5.39
N ALA A 48 7.59 3.77 4.98
CA ALA A 48 8.72 3.59 5.89
C ALA A 48 9.36 4.93 6.33
N SER A 49 9.12 6.00 5.59
CA SER A 49 9.62 7.36 5.87
C SER A 49 8.58 8.29 6.50
N MET A 50 7.42 7.75 6.88
CA MET A 50 6.28 8.45 7.51
C MET A 50 6.09 7.91 8.92
#